data_AF-A0A316LVP0-F1
#
_entry.id   AF-A0A316LVP0-F1
#
_cell.length_a   1.000
_cell.length_b   1.000
_cell.length_c   1.000
_cell.angle_alpha   90.00
_cell.angle_beta   90.00
_cell.angle_gamma   90.00
#
_symmetry.space_group_name_H-M   'P 1'
#
loop_
_entity.id
_entity.type
_entity.pdbx_description
1 polymer ?
#
loop_
_entity_poly.entity_id
_entity_poly.type
_entity_poly.pdbx_seq_one_letter_code
_entity_poly.pdbx_strand_id
1 'polypeptide(L)'
;MAQLAAFLGVPTAVTGLFFWLLKRRIDKREDERAEIERARKELDVALIKGVNAAIALGEATAKAVQRIPDAHCNGVRPLDELRDMSKALHYASEVKHSQKDFLMKQSVEHLHDNK
;
A
#
# COMPACT_ATOMS: atom_id res chain seq x y z
N MET A 1 -20.60 -53.42 28.44
CA MET A 1 -19.60 -52.34 28.26
C MET A 1 -19.37 -51.97 26.80
N ALA A 2 -19.16 -52.92 25.88
CA ALA A 2 -18.89 -52.64 24.46
C ALA A 2 -20.04 -51.91 23.70
N GLN A 3 -21.31 -52.23 23.98
CA GLN A 3 -22.45 -51.57 23.31
C GLN A 3 -22.58 -50.08 23.68
N LEU A 4 -22.39 -49.73 24.96
CA LEU A 4 -22.41 -48.33 25.42
C LEU A 4 -21.30 -47.49 24.77
N ALA A 5 -20.10 -48.06 24.63
CA ALA A 5 -18.99 -47.42 23.95
C ALA A 5 -19.25 -47.21 22.45
N ALA A 6 -19.94 -48.15 21.78
CA ALA A 6 -20.33 -48.01 20.38
C ALA A 6 -21.41 -46.92 20.19
N PHE A 7 -22.41 -46.87 21.06
CA PHE A 7 -23.47 -45.85 20.98
C PHE A 7 -22.97 -44.43 21.25
N LEU A 8 -21.94 -44.27 22.09
CA LEU A 8 -21.34 -42.96 22.38
C LEU A 8 -20.22 -42.59 21.40
N GLY A 9 -19.43 -43.58 20.94
CA GLY A 9 -18.28 -43.33 20.06
C GLY A 9 -18.64 -43.06 18.60
N VAL A 10 -19.68 -43.72 18.07
CA VAL A 10 -20.11 -43.54 16.67
C VAL A 10 -20.58 -42.10 16.40
N PRO A 11 -21.46 -41.49 17.24
CA PRO A 11 -21.88 -40.11 17.02
C PRO A 11 -20.74 -39.10 17.12
N THR A 12 -19.78 -39.29 18.04
CA THR A 12 -18.63 -38.40 18.22
C THR A 12 -17.63 -38.47 17.06
N ALA A 13 -17.40 -39.66 16.52
CA ALA A 13 -16.56 -39.82 15.34
C ALA A 13 -17.20 -39.18 14.10
N VAL A 14 -18.52 -39.31 13.96
CA VAL A 14 -19.28 -38.69 12.88
C VAL A 14 -19.26 -37.15 13.00
N THR A 15 -19.53 -36.59 14.18
CA THR A 15 -19.48 -35.12 14.36
C THR A 15 -18.07 -34.58 14.13
N GLY A 16 -17.03 -35.26 14.60
CA GLY A 16 -15.63 -34.91 14.31
C GLY A 16 -15.30 -34.91 12.81
N LEU A 17 -15.80 -35.90 12.06
CA LEU A 17 -15.66 -35.96 10.61
C LEU A 17 -16.39 -34.80 9.91
N PHE A 18 -17.62 -34.49 10.32
CA PHE A 18 -18.37 -33.34 9.79
C PHE A 18 -17.66 -32.01 10.06
N PHE A 19 -17.15 -31.80 11.28
CA PHE A 19 -16.36 -30.62 11.63
C PHE A 19 -15.06 -30.52 10.83
N TRP A 20 -14.38 -31.64 10.59
CA TRP A 20 -13.17 -31.66 9.76
C TRP A 20 -13.46 -31.28 8.31
N LEU A 21 -14.54 -31.80 7.72
CA LEU A 21 -14.97 -31.41 6.37
C LEU A 21 -15.38 -29.94 6.29
N LEU A 22 -16.05 -29.43 7.32
CA LEU A 22 -16.45 -28.02 7.39
C LEU A 22 -15.22 -27.11 7.51
N LYS A 23 -14.31 -27.41 8.43
CA LYS A 23 -13.05 -26.68 8.61
C LYS A 23 -12.25 -26.66 7.31
N ARG A 24 -12.10 -27.81 6.63
CA ARG A 24 -11.39 -27.89 5.36
C ARG A 24 -12.00 -27.00 4.26
N ARG A 25 -13.33 -26.80 4.26
CA ARG A 25 -13.98 -25.86 3.33
C ARG A 25 -13.80 -24.40 3.72
N ILE A 26 -13.79 -24.12 5.02
CA ILE A 26 -13.54 -22.77 5.55
C ILE A 26 -12.09 -22.37 5.27
N ASP A 27 -11.12 -23.21 5.64
CA ASP A 27 -9.69 -22.99 5.39
C ASP A 27 -9.44 -22.70 3.91
N LYS A 28 -10.02 -23.48 2.99
CA LYS A 28 -9.88 -23.24 1.55
C LYS A 28 -10.41 -21.87 1.09
N ARG A 29 -11.50 -21.37 1.69
CA ARG A 29 -12.06 -20.05 1.38
C ARG A 29 -11.26 -18.92 2.03
N GLU A 30 -10.70 -19.17 3.21
CA GLU A 30 -9.81 -18.22 3.89
C GLU A 30 -8.48 -18.08 3.15
N ASP A 31 -7.91 -19.19 2.66
CA ASP A 31 -6.70 -19.18 1.83
C ASP A 31 -6.90 -18.36 0.54
N GLU A 32 -8.01 -18.58 -0.17
CA GLU A 32 -8.34 -17.83 -1.39
C GLU A 32 -8.53 -16.32 -1.09
N ARG A 33 -9.16 -15.99 0.03
CA ARG A 33 -9.30 -14.59 0.49
C ARG A 33 -7.95 -13.99 0.86
N ALA A 34 -7.10 -14.75 1.54
CA ALA A 34 -5.78 -14.31 1.95
C ALA A 34 -4.87 -14.06 0.74
N GLU A 35 -4.94 -14.89 -0.31
CA GLU A 35 -4.21 -14.67 -1.56
C GLU A 35 -4.68 -13.39 -2.27
N ILE A 36 -5.99 -13.16 -2.37
CA ILE A 36 -6.54 -11.93 -2.95
C ILE A 36 -6.10 -10.71 -2.13
N GLU A 37 -6.10 -10.81 -0.79
CA GLU A 37 -5.67 -9.73 0.07
C GLU A 37 -4.17 -9.44 -0.05
N ARG A 38 -3.33 -10.48 -0.17
CA ARG A 38 -1.89 -10.33 -0.46
C ARG A 38 -1.66 -9.66 -1.81
N ALA A 39 -2.35 -10.09 -2.86
CA ALA A 39 -2.24 -9.50 -4.18
C ALA A 39 -2.66 -8.02 -4.19
N ARG A 40 -3.71 -7.66 -3.44
CA ARG A 40 -4.12 -6.26 -3.23
C ARG A 40 -3.04 -5.46 -2.51
N LYS A 41 -2.49 -6.00 -1.41
CA LYS A 41 -1.40 -5.35 -0.66
C LYS A 41 -0.17 -5.11 -1.54
N GLU A 42 0.21 -6.08 -2.37
CA GLU A 42 1.34 -5.94 -3.30
C GLU A 42 1.09 -4.86 -4.36
N LEU A 43 -0.13 -4.81 -4.92
CA LEU A 43 -0.54 -3.77 -5.84
C LEU A 43 -0.50 -2.37 -5.21
N ASP A 44 -1.05 -2.23 -4.00
CA ASP A 44 -1.05 -0.95 -3.27
C ASP A 44 0.38 -0.47 -2.98
N VAL A 45 1.27 -1.38 -2.58
CA VAL A 45 2.70 -1.08 -2.39
C VAL A 45 3.36 -0.65 -3.70
N ALA A 46 3.07 -1.33 -4.81
CA ALA A 46 3.60 -0.98 -6.13
C ALA A 46 3.11 0.41 -6.59
N LEU A 47 1.82 0.73 -6.37
CA LEU A 47 1.25 2.04 -6.66
C LEU A 47 1.92 3.15 -5.86
N ILE A 48 2.10 2.97 -4.54
CA ILE A 48 2.78 3.95 -3.68
C ILE A 48 4.23 4.18 -4.14
N LYS A 49 4.95 3.10 -4.49
CA LYS A 49 6.32 3.20 -5.04
C LYS A 49 6.34 3.97 -6.37
N GLY A 50 5.39 3.69 -7.27
CA GLY A 50 5.25 4.38 -8.54
C GLY A 50 4.99 5.88 -8.39
N VAL A 51 4.07 6.24 -7.49
CA VAL A 51 3.75 7.66 -7.19
C VAL A 51 4.97 8.37 -6.60
N ASN A 52 5.67 7.75 -5.65
CA ASN A 52 6.89 8.33 -5.08
C ASN A 52 8.00 8.53 -6.13
N ALA A 53 8.17 7.56 -7.04
CA ALA A 53 9.12 7.68 -8.15
C ALA A 53 8.73 8.82 -9.11
N ALA A 54 7.44 8.97 -9.42
CA ALA A 54 6.94 10.07 -10.25
C ALA A 54 7.13 11.44 -9.58
N ILE A 55 6.90 11.56 -8.27
CA ILE A 55 7.16 12.79 -7.50
C ILE A 55 8.66 13.13 -7.56
N ALA A 56 9.54 12.16 -7.28
CA ALA A 56 10.98 12.37 -7.34
C ALA A 56 11.46 12.77 -8.75
N LEU A 57 10.90 12.15 -9.80
CA LEU A 57 11.15 12.52 -11.19
C LEU A 57 10.67 13.94 -11.49
N GLY A 58 9.48 14.32 -11.02
CA GLY A 58 8.92 15.66 -11.16
C GLY A 58 9.77 16.73 -10.48
N GLU A 59 10.27 16.46 -9.27
CA GLU A 59 11.19 17.34 -8.56
C GLU A 59 12.53 17.49 -9.29
N ALA A 60 13.11 16.39 -9.77
CA ALA A 60 14.35 16.41 -10.53
C ALA A 60 14.19 17.21 -11.83
N THR A 61 13.05 17.01 -12.52
CA THR A 61 12.72 17.71 -13.77
C THR A 61 12.50 19.20 -13.53
N ALA A 62 11.71 19.58 -12.52
CA ALA A 62 11.49 20.97 -12.16
C ALA A 62 12.80 21.67 -11.77
N LYS A 63 13.67 20.98 -11.02
CA LYS A 63 15.00 21.50 -10.65
C LYS A 63 15.95 21.61 -11.85
N ALA A 64 15.85 20.71 -12.82
CA ALA A 64 16.62 20.78 -14.07
C ALA A 64 16.16 21.97 -14.92
N VAL A 65 14.85 22.16 -15.07
CA VAL A 65 14.27 23.29 -15.82
C VAL A 65 14.62 24.63 -15.17
N GLN A 66 14.60 24.73 -13.84
CA GLN A 66 15.01 25.94 -13.11
C GLN A 66 16.49 26.32 -13.31
N ARG A 67 17.34 25.36 -13.70
CA ARG A 67 18.79 25.58 -13.89
C ARG A 67 19.17 26.01 -15.30
N ILE A 68 18.25 25.96 -16.27
CA ILE A 68 18.52 26.37 -17.65
C ILE A 68 18.51 27.91 -17.67
N PRO A 69 19.67 28.59 -17.78
CA PRO A 69 19.68 30.00 -18.10
C PRO A 69 19.41 30.10 -19.61
N ASP A 70 18.60 31.06 -20.03
CA ASP A 70 18.52 31.48 -21.43
C ASP A 70 17.81 30.56 -22.44
N ALA A 71 16.56 30.16 -22.16
CA ALA A 71 15.59 29.98 -23.26
C ALA A 71 15.02 31.34 -23.69
N HIS A 72 15.90 32.28 -24.04
CA HIS A 72 15.53 33.53 -24.69
C HIS A 72 15.42 33.29 -26.20
N CYS A 73 14.37 32.59 -26.64
CA CYS A 73 13.97 32.61 -28.05
C CYS A 73 12.74 33.51 -28.20
N ASN A 74 13.02 34.77 -28.51
CA ASN A 74 12.13 35.82 -29.02
C ASN A 74 10.94 36.23 -28.12
N GLY A 75 11.21 37.25 -27.31
CA GLY A 75 10.23 38.30 -27.04
C GLY A 75 9.29 38.04 -25.88
N VAL A 76 9.72 38.46 -24.69
CA VAL A 76 8.86 38.87 -23.56
C VAL A 76 8.00 37.77 -22.96
N ARG A 77 8.50 37.15 -21.89
CA ARG A 77 7.68 37.05 -20.67
C ARG A 77 8.43 37.68 -19.50
N PRO A 78 7.76 38.55 -18.73
CA PRO A 78 8.39 39.29 -17.65
C PRO A 78 8.88 38.32 -16.56
N LEU A 79 9.75 38.84 -15.70
CA LEU A 79 10.54 38.21 -14.63
C LEU A 79 9.72 37.49 -13.52
N ASP A 80 8.50 37.03 -13.84
CA ASP A 80 7.42 36.68 -12.93
C ASP A 80 7.20 35.16 -12.91
N GLU A 81 7.35 34.47 -14.05
CA GLU A 81 7.02 33.03 -14.16
C GLU A 81 8.08 32.09 -13.59
N LEU A 82 9.36 32.48 -13.62
CA LEU A 82 10.42 31.72 -12.95
C LEU A 82 10.24 31.72 -11.42
N ARG A 83 9.60 32.79 -10.89
CA ARG A 83 9.25 32.94 -9.48
C ARG A 83 8.11 32.01 -9.07
N ASP A 84 7.20 31.69 -9.98
CA ASP A 84 6.07 30.79 -9.72
C ASP A 84 6.49 29.32 -9.74
N MET A 85 7.45 28.95 -10.59
CA MET A 85 8.04 27.60 -10.61
C MET A 85 8.71 27.22 -9.27
N SER A 86 9.37 28.20 -8.63
CA SER A 86 10.04 28.02 -7.34
C SER A 86 9.03 27.81 -6.20
N LYS A 87 7.91 28.55 -6.22
CA LYS A 87 6.80 28.35 -5.28
C LYS A 87 6.11 26.99 -5.49
N ALA A 88 5.92 26.59 -6.74
CA ALA A 88 5.36 25.28 -7.08
C ALA A 88 6.25 24.12 -6.57
N LEU A 89 7.57 24.24 -6.71
CA LEU A 89 8.52 23.25 -6.18
C LEU A 89 8.52 23.22 -4.64
N HIS A 90 8.43 24.38 -3.98
CA HIS A 90 8.34 24.45 -2.51
C HIS A 90 7.06 23.76 -2.01
N TYR A 91 5.92 24.04 -2.63
CA TYR A 91 4.65 23.39 -2.32
C TYR A 91 4.71 21.88 -2.54
N ALA A 92 5.27 21.42 -3.67
CA ALA A 92 5.45 19.99 -3.93
C ALA A 92 6.34 19.30 -2.88
N SER A 93 7.41 19.97 -2.44
CA SER A 93 8.30 19.46 -1.38
C SER A 93 7.60 19.39 -0.02
N GLU A 94 6.73 20.35 0.30
CA GLU A 94 5.93 20.36 1.53
C GLU A 94 4.92 19.22 1.54
N VAL A 95 4.15 19.05 0.46
CA VAL A 95 3.20 17.95 0.31
C VAL A 95 3.92 16.60 0.37
N LYS A 96 5.09 16.46 -0.25
CA LYS A 96 5.91 15.24 -0.15
C LYS A 96 6.35 14.95 1.28
N HIS A 97 6.79 15.97 2.04
CA HIS A 97 7.19 15.77 3.44
C HIS A 97 6.00 15.31 4.29
N SER A 98 4.85 15.96 4.13
CA SER A 98 3.61 15.55 4.79
C SER A 98 3.23 14.10 4.46
N GLN A 99 3.31 13.71 3.18
CA GLN A 99 3.03 12.34 2.75
C GLN A 99 4.02 11.32 3.34
N LYS A 100 5.30 11.67 3.41
CA LYS A 100 6.34 10.84 4.04
C LYS A 100 6.07 10.66 5.54
N ASP A 101 5.73 11.73 6.24
CA ASP A 101 5.44 11.69 7.68
C ASP A 101 4.18 10.87 7.97
N PHE A 102 3.16 10.96 7.13
CA PHE A 102 1.97 10.12 7.22
C PHE A 102 2.31 8.64 7.05
N LEU A 103 3.06 8.26 6.00
CA LEU A 103 3.47 6.88 5.77
C LEU A 103 4.36 6.35 6.91
N MET A 104 5.24 7.18 7.48
CA MET A 104 6.06 6.80 8.62
C MET A 104 5.21 6.56 9.88
N LYS A 105 4.23 7.42 10.17
CA LYS A 105 3.31 7.22 11.29
C LYS A 105 2.52 5.92 11.15
N GLN A 106 1.91 5.71 9.99
CA GLN A 106 1.19 4.46 9.70
C GLN A 106 2.10 3.25 9.80
N SER A 107 3.34 3.33 9.31
CA SER A 107 4.31 2.25 9.47
C SER A 107 4.66 1.95 10.93
N VAL A 108 4.82 2.97 11.78
CA VAL A 108 5.10 2.78 13.21
C VAL A 108 3.88 2.22 13.94
N GLU A 109 2.68 2.72 13.65
CA GLU A 109 1.42 2.19 14.19
C GLU A 109 1.23 0.72 13.81
N HIS A 110 1.44 0.35 12.54
CA HIS A 110 1.38 -1.05 12.12
C HIS A 110 2.44 -1.95 12.78
N LEU A 111 3.62 -1.43 13.11
CA LEU A 111 4.65 -2.17 13.85
C LEU A 111 4.30 -2.34 15.33
N HIS A 112 3.56 -1.38 15.91
CA HIS A 112 3.17 -1.42 17.32
C HIS A 112 1.88 -2.23 17.55
N ASP A 113 0.95 -2.23 16.58
CA ASP A 113 -0.29 -3.04 16.61
C ASP A 113 -0.03 -4.53 16.33
N ASN A 114 1.12 -4.91 15.74
CA ASN A 114 1.51 -6.30 15.49
C ASN A 114 2.24 -6.97 16.68
N LYS A 115 2.07 -6.45 17.90
CA LYS A 115 2.70 -6.96 19.12
C LYS A 115 1.65 -7.40 20.14
#